data_AF-A0A549SD40-F1
#
_entry.id   AF-A0A549SD40-F1
#
_cell.length_a   1.000
_cell.length_b   1.000
_cell.length_c   1.000
_cell.angle_alpha   90.00
_cell.angle_beta   90.00
_cell.angle_gamma   90.00
#
_symmetry.space_group_name_H-M   'P 1'
#
loop_
_entity.id
_entity.type
_entity.pdbx_description
1 polymer ?
#
loop_
_entity_poly.entity_id
_entity_poly.type
_entity_poly.pdbx_seq_one_letter_code
_entity_poly.pdbx_strand_id
1 'polypeptide(L)'
;MQHKRISFGVALVLLASASPCLAQQSAGLPGTADGGGVQATGTADRAANIIPLTPGMIRDLGKRFGDNKRAQEQATTEFAAPASRRVNVSFAPGQAVNIIQTVKGYPTAISFFDRTGEPWPIQWDTNSNPAAVTDGGNCNTGQNASGPAVAATGFYVCTPAKGSNVLEITPMSLQPRGGLVVTLQGAPKPISFLLIGGGGRYDADISIQVAERGPNAKAGTVRASAPDTAAPFLTAMLDGVPPAEATPMSVRGVSPDELRAWRLGDRVY
;
A
#
# COMPACT_ATOMS: atom_id res chain seq x y z
N MET A 1 -62.69 15.02 30.76
CA MET A 1 -61.25 15.16 30.41
C MET A 1 -61.21 15.62 28.94
N GLN A 2 -61.47 16.89 28.56
CA GLN A 2 -60.64 18.13 28.71
C GLN A 2 -59.17 17.82 28.37
N HIS A 3 -58.53 18.26 27.28
CA HIS A 3 -58.55 19.55 26.53
C HIS A 3 -58.37 19.31 25.01
N LYS A 4 -59.14 19.92 24.09
CA LYS A 4 -59.26 21.33 23.64
C LYS A 4 -58.13 21.75 22.66
N ARG A 5 -58.42 21.62 21.36
CA ARG A 5 -57.74 22.29 20.23
C ARG A 5 -58.13 23.77 20.20
N ILE A 6 -57.18 24.69 20.11
CA ILE A 6 -57.42 26.10 19.75
C ILE A 6 -56.33 26.54 18.76
N SER A 7 -56.80 26.98 17.58
CA SER A 7 -56.08 27.79 16.61
C SER A 7 -56.45 29.27 16.82
N PHE A 8 -55.47 30.17 16.84
CA PHE A 8 -55.51 31.62 16.58
C PHE A 8 -54.02 32.00 16.43
N GLY A 9 -53.53 32.83 15.53
CA GLY A 9 -54.07 34.04 14.91
C GLY A 9 -52.92 35.05 14.93
N VAL A 10 -52.51 35.46 13.73
CA VAL A 10 -51.43 36.39 13.34
C VAL A 10 -51.12 37.53 14.33
N ALA A 11 -49.83 37.76 14.60
CA ALA A 11 -49.29 39.08 14.96
C ALA A 11 -47.91 39.29 14.32
N LEU A 12 -47.89 40.18 13.33
CA LEU A 12 -46.74 40.75 12.66
C LEU A 12 -45.99 41.68 13.62
N VAL A 13 -44.69 41.45 13.87
CA VAL A 13 -43.80 42.48 14.44
C VAL A 13 -42.50 42.47 13.65
N LEU A 14 -42.40 43.46 12.75
CA LEU A 14 -41.16 43.98 12.17
C LEU A 14 -40.40 44.75 13.25
N LEU A 15 -39.17 44.34 13.54
CA LEU A 15 -38.17 45.20 14.19
C LEU A 15 -36.87 45.11 13.39
N ALA A 16 -36.74 46.04 12.45
CA ALA A 16 -35.49 46.45 11.85
C ALA A 16 -34.76 47.34 12.87
N SER A 17 -33.59 46.92 13.35
CA SER A 17 -32.66 47.79 14.07
C SER A 17 -31.52 48.17 13.14
N ALA A 18 -31.51 49.45 12.77
CA ALA A 18 -30.47 50.11 12.00
C ALA A 18 -29.41 50.73 12.92
N SER A 19 -28.14 50.60 12.51
CA SER A 19 -27.03 51.56 12.75
C SER A 19 -26.46 51.68 14.18
N PRO A 20 -25.19 52.14 14.38
CA PRO A 20 -24.34 52.86 13.42
C PRO A 20 -22.92 52.33 13.21
N CYS A 21 -22.39 52.68 12.04
CA CYS A 21 -20.98 52.78 11.71
C CYS A 21 -20.27 53.72 12.70
N LEU A 22 -19.27 53.21 13.42
CA LEU A 22 -18.32 54.03 14.17
C LEU A 22 -17.11 54.30 13.28
N ALA A 23 -17.08 55.49 12.71
CA ALA A 23 -15.88 56.10 12.15
C ALA A 23 -15.21 56.99 13.22
N GLN A 24 -13.88 57.10 13.07
CA GLN A 24 -12.94 58.07 13.69
C GLN A 24 -12.44 57.78 15.11
N GLN A 25 -11.12 57.61 15.25
CA GLN A 25 -10.26 58.78 15.53
C GLN A 25 -8.78 58.51 15.21
N SER A 26 -8.25 59.26 14.25
CA SER A 26 -6.83 59.37 13.92
C SER A 26 -6.17 60.38 14.86
N ALA A 27 -5.08 59.96 15.52
CA ALA A 27 -4.21 60.87 16.24
C ALA A 27 -3.37 61.68 15.24
N GLY A 28 -3.48 63.00 15.31
CA GLY A 28 -2.74 63.94 14.48
C GLY A 28 -1.27 64.08 14.93
N LEU A 29 -0.40 64.29 13.95
CA LEU A 29 0.90 64.94 14.13
C LEU A 29 0.77 66.40 13.67
N PRO A 30 1.45 67.35 14.33
CA PRO A 30 1.28 68.78 14.07
C PRO A 30 1.87 69.17 12.72
N GLY A 31 1.20 70.11 12.06
CA GLY A 31 1.55 70.56 10.72
C GLY A 31 2.73 71.53 10.67
N THR A 32 3.25 71.64 9.46
CA THR A 32 3.67 72.91 8.86
C THR A 32 3.22 72.88 7.41
N ALA A 33 2.31 73.78 7.07
CA ALA A 33 2.01 74.13 5.70
C ALA A 33 3.21 74.90 5.12
N ASP A 34 3.64 74.54 3.91
CA ASP A 34 3.95 75.56 2.92
C ASP A 34 3.55 75.06 1.53
N GLY A 35 2.90 75.94 0.78
CA GLY A 35 2.29 75.65 -0.49
C GLY A 35 3.29 75.71 -1.64
N GLY A 36 3.04 74.94 -2.70
CA GLY A 36 3.79 75.10 -3.94
C GLY A 36 3.49 74.06 -4.99
N GLY A 37 2.52 74.36 -5.86
CA GLY A 37 2.56 73.99 -7.28
C GLY A 37 2.38 72.51 -7.65
N VAL A 38 1.19 72.17 -8.14
CA VAL A 38 1.03 71.06 -9.08
C VAL A 38 1.73 71.43 -10.39
N GLN A 39 2.83 70.76 -10.73
CA GLN A 39 3.25 70.57 -12.11
C GLN A 39 3.36 69.08 -12.40
N ALA A 40 2.40 68.60 -13.19
CA ALA A 40 2.42 67.28 -13.76
C ALA A 40 3.44 67.26 -14.91
N THR A 41 4.62 66.68 -14.68
CA THR A 41 5.52 66.22 -15.74
C THR A 41 6.44 65.14 -15.17
N GLY A 42 6.36 63.92 -15.72
CA GLY A 42 7.36 62.88 -15.48
C GLY A 42 6.80 61.54 -15.06
N THR A 43 6.36 60.75 -16.04
CA THR A 43 6.22 59.31 -15.94
C THR A 43 7.58 58.66 -15.64
N ALA A 44 7.95 58.50 -14.36
CA ALA A 44 9.17 57.77 -13.99
C ALA A 44 9.25 57.22 -12.55
N ASP A 45 8.20 57.26 -11.72
CA ASP A 45 8.34 56.95 -10.29
C ASP A 45 7.54 55.72 -9.81
N ARG A 46 7.58 54.64 -10.60
CA ARG A 46 7.02 53.31 -10.22
C ARG A 46 8.10 52.23 -10.05
N ALA A 47 9.36 52.61 -9.87
CA ALA A 47 10.49 51.67 -9.85
C ALA A 47 11.41 51.77 -8.62
N ALA A 48 11.01 52.45 -7.54
CA ALA A 48 11.82 52.60 -6.33
C ALA A 48 11.08 52.12 -5.08
N ASN A 49 11.05 50.79 -4.87
CA ASN A 49 11.12 50.16 -3.53
C ASN A 49 11.10 48.62 -3.57
N ILE A 50 11.74 48.00 -4.57
CA ILE A 50 12.22 46.62 -4.44
C ILE A 50 13.65 46.74 -3.89
N ILE A 51 13.78 46.93 -2.58
CA ILE A 51 15.08 46.88 -1.93
C ILE A 51 15.61 45.46 -2.18
N PRO A 52 16.72 45.28 -2.93
CA PRO A 52 17.29 43.96 -3.14
C PRO A 52 17.70 43.41 -1.77
N LEU A 53 17.35 42.15 -1.50
CA LEU A 53 17.72 41.50 -0.26
C LEU A 53 19.23 41.65 -0.04
N THR A 54 19.62 42.27 1.08
CA THR A 54 21.03 42.41 1.40
C THR A 54 21.65 41.04 1.71
N PRO A 55 22.96 40.84 1.54
CA PRO A 55 23.61 39.57 1.88
C PRO A 55 23.44 39.14 3.35
N GLY A 56 23.18 40.08 4.27
CA GLY A 56 22.82 39.78 5.65
C GLY A 56 21.40 39.22 5.79
N MET A 57 20.43 39.82 5.12
CA MET A 57 19.03 39.36 5.10
C MET A 57 18.89 37.97 4.46
N ILE A 58 19.65 37.68 3.40
CA ILE A 58 19.65 36.35 2.76
C ILE A 58 20.14 35.27 3.74
N ARG A 59 21.22 35.56 4.47
CA ARG A 59 21.78 34.62 5.47
C ARG A 59 20.82 34.41 6.64
N ASP A 60 20.22 35.48 7.16
CA ASP A 60 19.23 35.39 8.24
C ASP A 60 17.98 34.62 7.81
N LEU A 61 17.45 34.92 6.62
CA LEU A 61 16.30 34.19 6.06
C LEU A 61 16.63 32.71 5.84
N GLY A 62 17.80 32.41 5.28
CA GLY A 62 18.26 31.03 5.11
C GLY A 62 18.39 30.29 6.43
N LYS A 63 18.91 30.97 7.47
CA LYS A 63 18.98 30.42 8.83
C LYS A 63 17.59 30.13 9.39
N ARG A 64 16.67 31.09 9.36
CA ARG A 64 15.29 30.94 9.84
C ARG A 64 14.53 29.86 9.08
N PHE A 65 14.73 29.76 7.77
CA PHE A 65 14.14 28.71 6.95
C PHE A 65 14.69 27.33 7.31
N GLY A 66 16.01 27.21 7.48
CA GLY A 66 16.66 25.98 7.93
C GLY A 66 16.25 25.57 9.35
N ASP A 67 16.14 26.52 10.28
CA ASP A 67 15.65 26.29 11.64
C ASP A 67 14.19 25.80 11.63
N ASN A 68 13.32 26.44 10.85
CA ASN A 68 11.94 25.99 10.67
C ASN A 68 11.86 24.58 10.05
N LYS A 69 12.67 24.29 9.03
CA LYS A 69 12.73 22.94 8.44
C LYS A 69 13.20 21.89 9.44
N ARG A 70 14.30 22.15 10.17
CA ARG A 70 14.81 21.24 11.19
C ARG A 70 13.82 21.02 12.33
N ALA A 71 13.15 22.08 12.80
CA ALA A 71 12.13 21.97 13.84
C ALA A 71 10.94 21.13 13.36
N GLN A 72 10.51 21.30 12.10
CA GLN A 72 9.48 20.47 11.48
C GLN A 72 9.93 19.00 11.35
N GLU A 73 11.17 18.75 10.91
CA GLU A 73 11.74 17.40 10.77
C GLU A 73 11.91 16.71 12.13
N GLN A 74 12.44 17.41 13.14
CA GLN A 74 12.64 16.88 14.50
C GLN A 74 11.32 16.58 15.21
N ALA A 75 10.29 17.42 15.05
CA ALA A 75 8.96 17.14 15.58
C ALA A 75 8.27 15.94 14.88
N THR A 76 8.74 15.55 13.70
CA THR A 76 8.18 14.51 12.84
C THR A 76 8.95 13.18 12.96
N THR A 77 10.19 13.20 13.46
CA THR A 77 11.09 12.04 13.52
C THR A 77 11.01 11.37 14.89
N GLU A 78 9.89 10.72 15.19
CA GLU A 78 9.92 9.65 16.20
C GLU A 78 10.65 8.45 15.58
N PHE A 79 11.74 8.00 16.21
CA PHE A 79 12.42 6.78 15.77
C PHE A 79 11.43 5.61 15.82
N ALA A 80 11.15 5.01 14.67
CA ALA A 80 10.28 3.84 14.59
C ALA A 80 11.12 2.57 14.59
N ALA A 81 10.75 1.60 15.42
CA ALA A 81 11.40 0.30 15.41
C ALA A 81 10.92 -0.53 14.20
N PRO A 82 11.84 -1.08 13.39
CA PRO A 82 11.47 -1.93 12.25
C PRO A 82 10.95 -3.29 12.71
N ALA A 83 9.93 -3.78 12.04
CA ALA A 83 9.42 -5.14 12.19
C ALA A 83 9.45 -5.89 10.85
N SER A 84 9.85 -7.16 10.89
CA SER A 84 9.72 -8.07 9.75
C SER A 84 8.75 -9.18 10.09
N ARG A 85 7.79 -9.48 9.21
CA ARG A 85 6.82 -10.55 9.47
C ARG A 85 6.33 -11.24 8.20
N ARG A 86 5.83 -12.47 8.40
CA ARG A 86 5.17 -13.24 7.34
C ARG A 86 3.67 -13.25 7.56
N VAL A 87 2.91 -13.12 6.48
CA VAL A 87 1.45 -13.11 6.50
C VAL A 87 0.94 -14.11 5.48
N ASN A 88 0.07 -15.01 5.91
CA ASN A 88 -0.59 -15.96 5.01
C ASN A 88 -1.90 -15.35 4.52
N VAL A 89 -2.14 -15.43 3.22
CA VAL A 89 -3.35 -14.93 2.57
C VAL A 89 -3.91 -15.99 1.62
N SER A 90 -5.19 -15.91 1.30
CA SER A 90 -5.82 -16.76 0.28
C SER A 90 -6.81 -15.97 -0.55
N PHE A 91 -7.23 -16.53 -1.67
CA PHE A 91 -8.29 -15.97 -2.50
C PHE A 91 -9.69 -16.45 -2.09
N ALA A 92 -9.85 -17.06 -0.91
CA ALA A 92 -11.16 -17.42 -0.39
C ALA A 92 -12.06 -16.18 -0.20
N PRO A 93 -13.38 -16.26 -0.47
CA PRO A 93 -14.32 -15.20 -0.11
C PRO A 93 -14.28 -14.90 1.39
N GLY A 94 -14.41 -13.62 1.78
CA GLY A 94 -14.48 -13.22 3.19
C GLY A 94 -13.15 -13.24 3.96
N GLN A 95 -12.01 -13.33 3.28
CA GLN A 95 -10.69 -13.22 3.93
C GLN A 95 -10.50 -11.87 4.61
N ALA A 96 -9.88 -11.89 5.79
CA ALA A 96 -9.60 -10.70 6.57
C ALA A 96 -8.59 -9.80 5.83
N VAL A 97 -8.83 -8.49 5.84
CA VAL A 97 -7.91 -7.48 5.30
C VAL A 97 -6.73 -7.32 6.25
N ASN A 98 -5.51 -7.45 5.72
CA ASN A 98 -4.30 -7.28 6.51
C ASN A 98 -3.93 -5.79 6.63
N ILE A 99 -3.53 -5.38 7.82
CA ILE A 99 -3.08 -4.02 8.10
C ILE A 99 -1.56 -3.97 7.97
N ILE A 100 -1.06 -2.98 7.23
CA ILE A 100 0.36 -2.66 7.08
C ILE A 100 0.63 -1.36 7.83
N GLN A 101 1.61 -1.41 8.72
CA GLN A 101 2.06 -0.26 9.49
C GLN A 101 3.25 0.39 8.80
N THR A 102 3.17 1.70 8.56
CA THR A 102 4.19 2.46 7.85
C THR A 102 4.53 3.71 8.65
N VAL A 103 5.73 4.28 8.48
CA VAL A 103 6.13 5.53 9.13
C VAL A 103 6.88 6.42 8.15
N LYS A 104 6.60 7.73 8.16
CA LYS A 104 7.28 8.69 7.29
C LYS A 104 8.79 8.62 7.44
N GLY A 105 9.50 8.54 6.31
CA GLY A 105 10.96 8.41 6.28
C GLY A 105 11.47 6.96 6.34
N TYR A 106 10.59 5.99 6.59
CA TYR A 106 10.93 4.57 6.60
C TYR A 106 10.12 3.82 5.52
N PRO A 107 10.76 3.37 4.42
CA PRO A 107 10.08 2.59 3.39
C PRO A 107 9.72 1.19 3.89
N THR A 108 8.59 0.68 3.42
CA THR A 108 8.10 -0.68 3.69
C THR A 108 8.18 -1.51 2.42
N ALA A 109 8.83 -2.67 2.48
CA ALA A 109 8.86 -3.63 1.38
C ALA A 109 7.86 -4.78 1.60
N ILE A 110 7.13 -5.16 0.54
CA ILE A 110 6.20 -6.29 0.55
C ILE A 110 6.58 -7.23 -0.57
N SER A 111 6.76 -8.51 -0.25
CA SER A 111 7.11 -9.56 -1.21
C SER A 111 6.03 -10.63 -1.27
N PHE A 112 5.66 -11.06 -2.48
CA PHE A 112 4.62 -12.07 -2.71
C PHE A 112 5.23 -13.41 -3.14
N PHE A 113 4.78 -14.48 -2.50
CA PHE A 113 5.17 -15.85 -2.77
C PHE A 113 3.94 -16.75 -2.86
N ASP A 114 4.04 -17.79 -3.67
CA ASP A 114 3.03 -18.83 -3.72
C ASP A 114 3.24 -19.90 -2.65
N ARG A 115 2.32 -20.87 -2.57
CA ARG A 115 2.40 -21.98 -1.62
C ARG A 115 3.67 -22.84 -1.75
N THR A 116 4.33 -22.84 -2.90
CA THR A 116 5.58 -23.57 -3.15
C THR A 116 6.83 -22.78 -2.77
N GLY A 117 6.66 -21.52 -2.36
CA GLY A 117 7.75 -20.58 -2.02
C GLY A 117 8.30 -19.84 -3.24
N GLU A 118 7.69 -20.00 -4.41
CA GLU A 118 8.14 -19.31 -5.62
C GLU A 118 7.59 -17.87 -5.67
N PRO A 119 8.38 -16.89 -6.15
CA PRO A 119 7.92 -15.52 -6.33
C PRO A 119 6.66 -15.46 -7.19
N TRP A 120 5.62 -14.77 -6.70
CA TRP A 120 4.40 -14.51 -7.46
C TRP A 120 4.44 -13.08 -8.04
N PRO A 121 4.58 -12.92 -9.36
CA PRO A 121 4.65 -11.59 -9.98
C PRO A 121 3.41 -10.74 -9.74
N ILE A 122 3.61 -9.46 -9.47
CA ILE A 122 2.56 -8.45 -9.41
C ILE A 122 2.16 -8.08 -10.83
N GLN A 123 0.86 -8.10 -11.12
CA GLN A 123 0.30 -7.68 -12.40
C GLN A 123 0.00 -6.18 -12.40
N TRP A 124 -0.66 -5.69 -11.34
CA TRP A 124 -0.93 -4.28 -11.13
C TRP A 124 -1.25 -4.02 -9.65
N ASP A 125 -1.12 -2.77 -9.23
CA ASP A 125 -1.38 -2.30 -7.88
C ASP A 125 -2.04 -0.91 -7.92
N THR A 126 -2.79 -0.57 -6.89
CA THR A 126 -3.36 0.77 -6.70
C THR A 126 -3.57 1.06 -5.22
N ASN A 127 -3.53 2.33 -4.84
CA ASN A 127 -3.77 2.76 -3.47
C ASN A 127 -4.76 3.93 -3.37
N SER A 128 -5.48 3.99 -2.26
CA SER A 128 -6.32 5.13 -1.92
C SER A 128 -5.44 6.20 -1.26
N ASN A 129 -5.54 7.46 -1.70
CA ASN A 129 -4.65 8.57 -1.32
C ASN A 129 -3.21 8.43 -1.86
N PRO A 130 -3.05 8.37 -3.20
CA PRO A 130 -1.73 8.36 -3.82
C PRO A 130 -1.05 9.71 -3.61
N ALA A 131 0.19 9.66 -3.14
CA ALA A 131 1.01 10.85 -3.02
C ALA A 131 1.44 11.34 -4.40
N ALA A 132 1.10 12.59 -4.74
CA ALA A 132 1.59 13.25 -5.94
C ALA A 132 3.09 13.53 -5.79
N VAL A 133 3.93 12.78 -6.49
CA VAL A 133 5.38 13.02 -6.55
C VAL A 133 5.67 13.99 -7.69
N THR A 134 6.70 14.82 -7.55
CA THR A 134 7.02 15.99 -8.41
C THR A 134 7.27 15.65 -9.89
N ASP A 135 7.36 14.37 -10.25
CA ASP A 135 7.46 13.87 -11.64
C ASP A 135 6.18 13.15 -12.13
N GLY A 136 5.05 13.29 -11.42
CA GLY A 136 3.73 12.81 -11.86
C GLY A 136 3.60 11.29 -12.03
N GLY A 137 4.54 10.50 -11.53
CA GLY A 137 4.45 9.04 -11.52
C GLY A 137 4.20 8.54 -10.11
N ASN A 138 3.12 7.78 -9.89
CA ASN A 138 3.30 6.53 -9.18
C ASN A 138 3.97 5.56 -10.19
N CYS A 139 4.61 4.49 -9.76
CA CYS A 139 5.30 3.59 -10.71
C CYS A 139 4.34 2.85 -11.67
N ASN A 140 3.01 2.96 -11.47
CA ASN A 140 1.99 2.16 -12.16
C ASN A 140 0.97 2.96 -13.01
N THR A 141 1.07 4.28 -13.04
CA THR A 141 0.26 5.19 -13.84
C THR A 141 1.18 6.34 -14.22
N GLY A 142 1.61 6.36 -15.47
CA GLY A 142 2.13 7.60 -16.02
C GLY A 142 0.96 8.56 -16.16
N GLN A 143 0.96 9.69 -15.45
CA GLN A 143 0.20 10.85 -15.92
C GLN A 143 0.64 12.18 -15.30
N ASN A 144 0.99 13.08 -16.21
CA ASN A 144 1.19 14.52 -16.13
C ASN A 144 0.73 15.21 -14.82
N ALA A 145 1.67 15.46 -13.92
CA ALA A 145 1.53 16.50 -12.91
C ALA A 145 2.01 17.84 -13.48
N SER A 146 1.27 18.41 -14.44
CA SER A 146 1.44 19.83 -14.80
C SER A 146 0.64 20.68 -13.80
N GLY A 147 1.17 20.80 -12.59
CA GLY A 147 0.61 21.64 -11.53
C GLY A 147 1.70 21.97 -10.51
N PRO A 148 1.58 23.10 -9.78
CA PRO A 148 2.55 23.44 -8.74
C PRO A 148 2.67 22.28 -7.73
N ALA A 149 3.90 21.97 -7.32
CA ALA A 149 4.19 20.89 -6.37
C ALA A 149 3.45 21.13 -5.05
N VAL A 150 2.27 20.52 -4.92
CA VAL A 150 1.59 20.38 -3.63
C VAL A 150 2.42 19.41 -2.78
N ALA A 151 2.53 19.67 -1.48
CA ALA A 151 3.20 18.74 -0.58
C ALA A 151 2.56 17.36 -0.73
N ALA A 152 3.35 16.36 -1.13
CA ALA A 152 2.89 15.00 -1.37
C ALA A 152 2.25 14.45 -0.07
N THR A 153 0.93 14.25 -0.08
CA THR A 153 0.17 13.66 1.04
C THR A 153 -0.24 12.24 0.70
N GLY A 154 -0.29 11.34 1.69
CA GLY A 154 -0.70 9.96 1.46
C GLY A 154 0.47 8.99 1.29
N PHE A 155 0.30 8.00 0.42
CA PHE A 155 1.30 6.95 0.18
C PHE A 155 1.82 6.99 -1.25
N TYR A 156 3.13 6.90 -1.39
CA TYR A 156 3.79 6.55 -2.62
C TYR A 156 3.95 5.02 -2.67
N VAL A 157 3.47 4.38 -3.74
CA VAL A 157 3.52 2.93 -3.90
C VAL A 157 4.19 2.62 -5.23
N CYS A 158 5.15 1.69 -5.21
CA CYS A 158 5.98 1.40 -6.36
C CYS A 158 6.27 -0.09 -6.53
N THR A 159 5.99 -0.60 -7.73
CA THR A 159 6.53 -1.89 -8.18
C THR A 159 7.79 -1.59 -9.02
N PRO A 160 9.00 -1.99 -8.60
CA PRO A 160 10.26 -1.51 -9.16
C PRO A 160 10.50 -1.94 -10.61
N ALA A 161 9.92 -3.06 -11.04
CA ALA A 161 10.00 -3.56 -12.41
C ALA A 161 8.76 -4.36 -12.78
N LYS A 162 8.44 -4.40 -14.08
CA LYS A 162 7.37 -5.25 -14.60
C LYS A 162 7.66 -6.73 -14.26
N GLY A 163 6.70 -7.41 -13.64
CA GLY A 163 6.85 -8.80 -13.21
C GLY A 163 7.61 -8.98 -11.88
N SER A 164 7.94 -7.89 -11.18
CA SER A 164 8.43 -7.96 -9.80
C SER A 164 7.39 -8.60 -8.89
N ASN A 165 7.85 -9.42 -7.93
CA ASN A 165 7.03 -9.90 -6.82
C ASN A 165 7.15 -9.00 -5.57
N VAL A 166 7.91 -7.90 -5.67
CA VAL A 166 8.15 -6.94 -4.60
C VAL A 166 7.47 -5.62 -4.92
N LEU A 167 6.83 -5.03 -3.90
CA LEU A 167 6.19 -3.72 -3.88
C LEU A 167 6.80 -2.89 -2.75
N GLU A 168 7.13 -1.63 -3.02
CA GLU A 168 7.59 -0.66 -2.03
C GLU A 168 6.47 0.33 -1.68
N ILE A 169 6.35 0.68 -0.40
CA ILE A 169 5.41 1.66 0.12
C ILE A 169 6.17 2.71 0.91
N THR A 170 6.02 3.97 0.51
CA THR A 170 6.68 5.12 1.14
C THR A 170 5.61 6.14 1.56
N PRO A 171 5.33 6.29 2.86
CA PRO A 171 4.39 7.31 3.35
C PRO A 171 4.97 8.71 3.25
N MET A 172 4.24 9.64 2.62
CA MET A 172 4.68 11.01 2.37
C MET A 172 4.17 12.01 3.44
N SER A 173 3.11 11.64 4.16
CA SER A 173 2.61 12.37 5.34
C SER A 173 2.86 11.60 6.64
N LEU A 174 2.67 12.26 7.79
CA LEU A 174 2.93 11.69 9.13
C LEU A 174 1.97 10.56 9.51
N GLN A 175 0.69 10.75 9.24
CA GLN A 175 -0.39 9.82 9.62
C GLN A 175 -1.33 9.55 8.43
N PRO A 176 -0.81 9.13 7.26
CA PRO A 176 -1.67 8.75 6.14
C PRO A 176 -2.51 7.52 6.49
N ARG A 177 -3.70 7.45 5.90
CA ARG A 177 -4.57 6.27 5.95
C ARG A 177 -5.13 6.03 4.56
N GLY A 178 -5.24 4.78 4.16
CA GLY A 178 -5.66 4.42 2.81
C GLY A 178 -5.70 2.91 2.60
N GLY A 179 -6.30 2.47 1.50
CA GLY A 179 -6.24 1.09 1.06
C GLY A 179 -5.09 0.87 0.10
N LEU A 180 -4.62 -0.37 0.00
CA LEU A 180 -3.78 -0.87 -1.08
C LEU A 180 -4.47 -2.09 -1.66
N VAL A 181 -4.55 -2.16 -2.99
CA VAL A 181 -5.09 -3.30 -3.71
C VAL A 181 -4.01 -3.78 -4.66
N VAL A 182 -3.64 -5.06 -4.56
CA VAL A 182 -2.61 -5.69 -5.39
C VAL A 182 -3.24 -6.86 -6.13
N THR A 183 -3.03 -6.91 -7.44
CA THR A 183 -3.41 -8.05 -8.25
C THR A 183 -2.16 -8.78 -8.70
N LEU A 184 -2.14 -10.09 -8.43
CA LEU A 184 -1.05 -10.96 -8.83
C LEU A 184 -1.32 -11.57 -10.20
N GLN A 185 -0.27 -11.88 -10.95
CA GLN A 185 -0.38 -12.42 -12.31
C GLN A 185 -1.15 -13.74 -12.31
N GLY A 186 -2.25 -13.79 -13.05
CA GLY A 186 -3.10 -14.99 -13.16
C GLY A 186 -3.94 -15.30 -11.91
N ALA A 187 -3.94 -14.42 -10.91
CA ALA A 187 -4.80 -14.59 -9.74
C ALA A 187 -6.29 -14.36 -10.10
N PRO A 188 -7.22 -15.08 -9.47
CA PRO A 188 -8.64 -14.97 -9.77
C PRO A 188 -9.27 -13.66 -9.27
N LYS A 189 -8.64 -12.98 -8.31
CA LYS A 189 -9.09 -11.72 -7.72
C LYS A 189 -7.94 -10.97 -7.05
N PRO A 190 -8.07 -9.65 -6.83
CA PRO A 190 -7.09 -8.87 -6.08
C PRO A 190 -7.04 -9.21 -4.59
N ILE A 191 -5.92 -8.85 -3.95
CA ILE A 191 -5.70 -8.88 -2.51
C ILE A 191 -5.73 -7.44 -1.99
N SER A 192 -6.51 -7.19 -0.93
CA SER A 192 -6.66 -5.87 -0.34
C SER A 192 -5.94 -5.78 1.01
N PHE A 193 -5.33 -4.63 1.26
CA PHE A 193 -4.64 -4.28 2.49
C PHE A 193 -5.09 -2.90 2.98
N LEU A 194 -4.99 -2.68 4.29
CA LEU A 194 -5.17 -1.38 4.92
C LEU A 194 -3.80 -0.80 5.25
N LEU A 195 -3.50 0.39 4.75
CA LEU A 195 -2.28 1.13 5.06
C LEU A 195 -2.57 2.14 6.16
N ILE A 196 -1.76 2.09 7.22
CA ILE A 196 -1.81 3.05 8.32
C ILE A 196 -0.41 3.62 8.54
N GLY A 197 -0.32 4.94 8.53
CA GLY A 197 0.89 5.68 8.83
C GLY A 197 0.97 6.17 10.27
N GLY A 198 2.18 6.18 10.81
CA GLY A 198 2.53 6.73 12.12
C GLY A 198 2.72 5.66 13.20
N GLY A 199 3.15 6.12 14.38
CA GLY A 199 3.47 5.28 15.53
C GLY A 199 4.96 4.96 15.66
N GLY A 200 5.34 4.33 16.77
CA GLY A 200 6.75 4.00 17.08
C GLY A 200 7.25 2.67 16.49
N ARG A 201 6.45 1.99 15.65
CA ARG A 201 6.79 0.72 15.00
C ARG A 201 6.25 0.73 13.57
N TYR A 202 7.01 0.13 12.65
CA TYR A 202 6.61 0.00 11.26
C TYR A 202 7.00 -1.37 10.70
N ASP A 203 6.27 -1.83 9.69
CA ASP A 203 6.64 -3.02 8.93
C ASP A 203 7.75 -2.64 7.94
N ALA A 204 8.98 -3.09 8.17
CA ALA A 204 10.10 -2.86 7.26
C ALA A 204 10.09 -3.86 6.09
N ASP A 205 9.80 -5.13 6.39
CA ASP A 205 9.69 -6.21 5.42
C ASP A 205 8.50 -7.11 5.73
N ILE A 206 7.63 -7.32 4.74
CA ILE A 206 6.49 -8.23 4.84
C ILE A 206 6.59 -9.27 3.73
N SER A 207 6.65 -10.54 4.09
CA SER A 207 6.50 -11.63 3.12
C SER A 207 5.09 -12.19 3.15
N ILE A 208 4.38 -12.03 2.04
CA ILE A 208 3.03 -12.54 1.82
C ILE A 208 3.12 -13.93 1.20
N GLN A 209 2.57 -14.92 1.89
CA GLN A 209 2.45 -16.29 1.42
C GLN A 209 1.02 -16.55 0.98
N VAL A 210 0.82 -16.73 -0.32
CA VAL A 210 -0.48 -17.00 -0.92
C VAL A 210 -0.73 -18.50 -0.88
N ALA A 211 -1.91 -18.92 -0.38
CA ALA A 211 -2.25 -20.33 -0.21
C ALA A 211 -2.35 -21.11 -1.55
N GLU A 212 -2.54 -20.40 -2.65
CA GLU A 212 -2.66 -20.91 -4.00
C GLU A 212 -1.29 -21.08 -4.69
N ARG A 213 -1.29 -21.77 -5.84
CA ARG A 213 -0.12 -21.94 -6.70
C ARG A 213 -0.03 -20.80 -7.69
N GLY A 214 1.15 -20.20 -7.80
CA GLY A 214 1.42 -19.10 -8.72
C GLY A 214 1.81 -19.60 -10.13
N PRO A 215 2.04 -18.67 -11.07
CA PRO A 215 2.46 -19.01 -12.44
C PRO A 215 3.83 -19.70 -12.49
N ASN A 216 4.70 -19.45 -11.51
CA ASN A 216 6.03 -20.04 -11.40
C ASN A 216 6.06 -21.25 -10.45
N ALA A 217 4.90 -21.74 -10.00
CA ALA A 217 4.82 -22.79 -8.98
C ALA A 217 5.59 -24.04 -9.41
N LYS A 218 6.44 -24.55 -8.50
CA LYS A 218 7.11 -25.82 -8.73
C LYS A 218 6.07 -26.93 -8.92
N ALA A 219 6.21 -27.70 -10.00
CA ALA A 219 5.43 -28.92 -10.17
C ALA A 219 5.58 -29.76 -8.89
N GLY A 220 4.46 -30.19 -8.32
CA GLY A 220 4.55 -31.15 -7.22
C GLY A 220 5.34 -32.35 -7.74
N THR A 221 6.30 -32.84 -6.97
CA THR A 221 6.83 -34.17 -7.22
C THR A 221 5.61 -35.08 -7.23
N VAL A 222 5.24 -35.55 -8.42
CA VAL A 222 4.32 -36.67 -8.56
C VAL A 222 4.96 -37.75 -7.71
N ARG A 223 4.42 -38.00 -6.52
CA ARG A 223 4.73 -39.24 -5.81
C ARG A 223 4.46 -40.28 -6.87
N ALA A 224 5.50 -40.99 -7.31
CA ALA A 224 5.33 -42.19 -8.11
C ALA A 224 4.16 -42.91 -7.47
N SER A 225 3.08 -43.12 -8.23
CA SER A 225 1.86 -43.75 -7.74
C SER A 225 2.28 -44.83 -6.77
N ALA A 226 1.73 -44.82 -5.55
CA ALA A 226 2.11 -45.79 -4.53
C ALA A 226 2.24 -47.16 -5.22
N PRO A 227 3.32 -47.94 -4.93
CA PRO A 227 3.45 -49.28 -5.48
C PRO A 227 2.10 -49.95 -5.38
N ASP A 228 1.65 -50.57 -6.47
CA ASP A 228 0.28 -51.03 -6.64
C ASP A 228 -0.04 -52.10 -5.58
N THR A 229 -0.33 -51.69 -4.35
CA THR A 229 -0.45 -52.56 -3.16
C THR A 229 -1.87 -53.09 -2.99
N ALA A 230 -2.78 -52.73 -3.89
CA ALA A 230 -4.20 -53.08 -3.82
C ALA A 230 -4.71 -53.74 -5.12
N ALA A 231 -3.80 -54.19 -5.99
CA ALA A 231 -4.23 -54.87 -7.20
C ALA A 231 -4.93 -56.21 -6.82
N PRO A 232 -6.15 -56.49 -7.33
CA PRO A 232 -6.96 -57.65 -6.91
C PRO A 232 -6.26 -59.01 -7.05
N PHE A 233 -5.28 -59.09 -7.95
CA PHE A 233 -4.50 -60.30 -8.18
C PHE A 233 -3.44 -60.58 -7.10
N LEU A 234 -3.08 -59.60 -6.27
CA LEU A 234 -2.03 -59.79 -5.24
C LEU A 234 -2.49 -60.71 -4.10
N THR A 235 -3.77 -60.63 -3.71
CA THR A 235 -4.33 -61.58 -2.74
C THR A 235 -4.38 -62.99 -3.31
N ALA A 236 -4.76 -63.12 -4.58
CA ALA A 236 -4.76 -64.42 -5.26
C ALA A 236 -3.33 -64.99 -5.38
N MET A 237 -2.32 -64.16 -5.65
CA MET A 237 -0.92 -64.57 -5.64
C MET A 237 -0.42 -65.00 -4.25
N LEU A 238 -0.88 -64.34 -3.17
CA LEU A 238 -0.61 -64.78 -1.79
C LEU A 238 -1.21 -66.17 -1.51
N ASP A 239 -2.39 -66.44 -2.07
CA ASP A 239 -3.05 -67.74 -2.01
C ASP A 239 -2.49 -68.75 -3.05
N GLY A 240 -1.45 -68.38 -3.80
CA GLY A 240 -0.76 -69.24 -4.77
C GLY A 240 -1.45 -69.38 -6.12
N VAL A 241 -2.46 -68.56 -6.42
CA VAL A 241 -3.22 -68.54 -7.68
C VAL A 241 -2.85 -67.26 -8.46
N PRO A 242 -1.83 -67.31 -9.33
CA PRO A 242 -1.48 -66.16 -10.14
C PRO A 242 -2.51 -65.93 -11.28
N PRO A 243 -2.64 -64.71 -11.80
CA PRO A 243 -3.43 -64.42 -12.99
C PRO A 243 -2.81 -65.11 -14.23
N ALA A 244 -3.63 -65.33 -15.26
CA ALA A 244 -3.25 -66.12 -16.44
C ALA A 244 -2.05 -65.54 -17.21
N GLU A 245 -1.81 -64.23 -17.09
CA GLU A 245 -0.72 -63.51 -17.75
C GLU A 245 0.62 -63.61 -17.02
N ALA A 246 0.65 -64.22 -15.82
CA ALA A 246 1.87 -64.36 -15.03
C ALA A 246 2.71 -65.57 -15.48
N THR A 247 4.02 -65.38 -15.62
CA THR A 247 4.97 -66.45 -15.95
C THR A 247 5.66 -66.94 -14.67
N PRO A 248 5.60 -68.24 -14.33
CA PRO A 248 6.28 -68.76 -13.14
C PRO A 248 7.81 -68.66 -13.30
N MET A 249 8.49 -68.35 -12.19
CA MET A 249 9.95 -68.25 -12.11
C MET A 249 10.51 -69.24 -11.09
N SER A 250 11.66 -69.84 -11.42
CA SER A 250 12.37 -70.70 -10.48
C SER A 250 13.28 -69.87 -9.57
N VAL A 251 13.14 -70.05 -8.26
CA VAL A 251 14.05 -69.47 -7.27
C VAL A 251 15.06 -70.53 -6.87
N ARG A 252 16.36 -70.18 -6.89
CA ARG A 252 17.41 -71.10 -6.44
C ARG A 252 17.64 -70.93 -4.94
N GLY A 253 17.85 -72.04 -4.23
CA GLY A 253 18.24 -72.05 -2.82
C GLY A 253 17.08 -72.13 -1.82
N VAL A 254 15.83 -72.20 -2.30
CA VAL A 254 14.62 -72.34 -1.48
C VAL A 254 13.68 -73.35 -2.15
N SER A 255 12.93 -74.13 -1.38
CA SER A 255 11.99 -75.09 -1.96
C SER A 255 10.77 -74.38 -2.57
N PRO A 256 10.17 -74.91 -3.67
CA PRO A 256 8.99 -74.31 -4.31
C PRO A 256 7.72 -74.24 -3.43
N ASP A 257 7.73 -74.95 -2.31
CA ASP A 257 6.64 -74.95 -1.32
C ASP A 257 6.80 -73.82 -0.30
N GLU A 258 8.03 -73.34 -0.07
CA GLU A 258 8.32 -72.22 0.82
C GLU A 258 8.30 -70.88 0.10
N LEU A 259 8.69 -70.85 -1.18
CA LEU A 259 8.75 -69.61 -1.96
C LEU A 259 8.41 -69.88 -3.42
N ARG A 260 7.46 -69.11 -3.93
CA ARG A 260 7.07 -69.07 -5.34
C ARG A 260 7.29 -67.67 -5.86
N ALA A 261 7.74 -67.58 -7.09
CA ALA A 261 7.97 -66.31 -7.76
C ALA A 261 7.27 -66.31 -9.12
N TRP A 262 6.65 -65.20 -9.47
CA TRP A 262 5.97 -65.00 -10.74
C TRP A 262 6.40 -63.68 -11.37
N ARG A 263 6.56 -63.68 -12.70
CA ARG A 263 6.77 -62.46 -13.48
C ARG A 263 5.46 -62.03 -14.13
N LEU A 264 5.03 -60.81 -13.85
CA LEU A 264 3.86 -60.18 -14.47
C LEU A 264 4.26 -58.83 -15.05
N GLY A 265 4.31 -58.73 -16.38
CA GLY A 265 4.90 -57.58 -17.07
C GLY A 265 6.40 -57.43 -16.73
N ASP A 266 6.80 -56.22 -16.31
CA ASP A 266 8.17 -55.90 -15.91
C ASP A 266 8.45 -56.14 -14.42
N ARG A 267 7.51 -56.74 -13.69
CA ARG A 267 7.59 -56.92 -12.24
C ARG A 267 7.65 -58.40 -11.87
N VAL A 268 8.38 -58.70 -10.80
CA VAL A 268 8.44 -60.02 -10.17
C VAL A 268 7.76 -59.92 -8.81
N TYR A 269 6.89 -60.87 -8.51
CA TYR A 269 6.15 -61.04 -7.26
C TYR A 269 6.53 -62.35 -6.61
#